data_AF-A0A382E7Z6-F1
#
_entry.id   AF-A0A382E7Z6-F1
#
_cell.length_a   1.000
_cell.length_b   1.000
_cell.length_c   1.000
_cell.angle_alpha   90.00
_cell.angle_beta   90.00
_cell.angle_gamma   90.00
#
_symmetry.space_group_name_H-M   'P 1'
#
loop_
_entity.id
_entity.type
_entity.pdbx_description
1 polymer ?
#
loop_
_entity_poly.entity_id
_entity_poly.type
_entity_poly.pdbx_seq_one_letter_code
_entity_poly.pdbx_strand_id
1 'polypeptide(L)'
;LLLPLGKKEIIRINKVAHQYGLQTIADIKLNDIGNTNEITTEMLWDFGFDAIIVNPIMGSMSLKKIVASAHRKNKGVIALCHMSAPEAKLSYDMNVKPSKNSRPIPLYQLFLKWAVVNKVDGIIVGATFPKII
;
A
#
# COMPACT_ATOMS: atom_id res chain seq x y z
N LEU A 1 -8.91 23.16 2.77
CA LEU A 1 -8.49 21.93 3.48
C LEU A 1 -8.28 20.85 2.41
N LEU A 2 -7.17 20.11 2.40
CA LEU A 2 -6.84 19.13 1.34
C LEU A 2 -7.72 17.86 1.41
N LEU A 3 -8.26 17.55 2.59
CA LEU A 3 -9.20 16.44 2.82
C LEU A 3 -10.53 16.98 3.35
N PRO A 4 -11.69 16.53 2.83
CA PRO A 4 -13.00 17.03 3.24
C PRO A 4 -13.51 16.45 4.57
N LEU A 5 -12.86 15.39 5.08
CA LEU A 5 -13.29 14.66 6.28
C LEU A 5 -12.24 14.77 7.39
N GLY A 6 -12.71 14.97 8.62
CA GLY A 6 -11.88 14.90 9.82
C GLY A 6 -11.93 13.53 10.51
N LYS A 7 -11.22 13.43 11.63
CA LYS A 7 -11.17 12.21 12.47
C LYS A 7 -12.56 11.70 12.86
N LYS A 8 -13.48 12.60 13.25
CA LYS A 8 -14.82 12.23 13.73
C LYS A 8 -15.64 11.58 12.62
N GLU A 9 -15.59 12.15 11.42
CA GLU A 9 -16.32 11.65 10.25
C GLU A 9 -15.77 10.30 9.80
N ILE A 10 -14.44 10.15 9.73
CA ILE A 10 -13.80 8.89 9.34
C ILE A 10 -14.16 7.76 10.32
N ILE A 11 -14.06 8.02 11.64
CA ILE A 11 -14.44 7.03 12.67
C ILE A 11 -15.91 6.64 12.53
N ARG A 12 -16.79 7.61 12.27
CA ARG A 12 -18.23 7.33 12.07
C ARG A 12 -18.45 6.43 10.85
N ILE A 13 -17.79 6.70 9.73
CA ILE A 13 -17.90 5.89 8.51
C ILE A 13 -17.42 4.46 8.75
N ASN A 14 -16.24 4.28 9.34
CA ASN A 14 -15.69 2.95 9.63
C ASN A 14 -16.62 2.17 10.59
N LYS A 15 -17.11 2.80 11.66
CA LYS A 15 -18.08 2.18 12.58
C LYS A 15 -19.35 1.71 11.86
N VAL A 16 -19.91 2.53 10.98
CA VAL A 16 -21.10 2.16 10.20
C VAL A 16 -20.78 0.98 9.28
N ALA A 17 -19.67 1.00 8.55
CA ALA A 17 -19.26 -0.12 7.70
C ALA A 17 -19.14 -1.44 8.49
N HIS A 18 -18.50 -1.39 9.66
CA HIS A 18 -18.37 -2.56 10.55
C HIS A 18 -19.71 -3.05 11.10
N GLN A 19 -20.68 -2.18 11.37
CA GLN A 19 -22.04 -2.58 11.79
C GLN A 19 -22.76 -3.42 10.72
N TYR A 20 -22.39 -3.25 9.45
CA TYR A 20 -22.89 -4.05 8.32
C TYR A 20 -21.94 -5.22 7.95
N GLY A 21 -20.94 -5.52 8.78
CA GLY A 21 -19.99 -6.61 8.53
C GLY A 21 -18.99 -6.35 7.40
N LEU A 22 -18.82 -5.09 6.98
CA LEU A 22 -17.89 -4.69 5.92
C LEU A 22 -16.52 -4.33 6.51
N GLN A 23 -15.45 -4.64 5.78
CA GLN A 23 -14.11 -4.17 6.08
C GLN A 23 -13.82 -2.84 5.37
N THR A 24 -12.94 -2.03 5.95
CA THR A 24 -12.52 -0.76 5.34
C THR A 24 -11.02 -0.68 5.06
N ILE A 25 -10.69 -0.10 3.91
CA ILE A 25 -9.31 0.03 3.42
C ILE A 25 -9.00 1.52 3.29
N ALA A 26 -7.94 2.00 3.91
CA ALA A 26 -7.45 3.36 3.70
C ALA A 26 -6.62 3.42 2.42
N ASP A 27 -7.22 3.92 1.34
CA ASP A 27 -6.52 4.15 0.07
C ASP A 27 -5.74 5.47 0.08
N ILE A 28 -4.65 5.50 0.86
CA ILE A 28 -3.79 6.69 0.98
C ILE A 28 -2.48 6.56 0.20
N LYS A 29 -2.19 5.38 -0.36
CA LYS A 29 -0.95 5.06 -1.10
C LYS A 29 0.33 5.51 -0.37
N LEU A 30 0.38 5.24 0.94
CA LEU A 30 1.43 5.70 1.86
C LEU A 30 2.86 5.35 1.38
N ASN A 31 3.77 6.32 1.40
CA ASN A 31 5.13 6.18 0.86
C ASN A 31 6.18 7.10 1.48
N ASP A 32 6.03 7.46 2.76
CA ASP A 32 6.92 8.39 3.45
C ASP A 32 8.11 7.65 4.14
N ILE A 33 8.87 8.34 4.98
CA ILE A 33 9.95 7.77 5.79
C ILE A 33 9.41 7.12 7.07
N GLY A 34 10.26 6.30 7.72
CA GLY A 34 9.88 5.38 8.81
C GLY A 34 8.96 5.97 9.88
N ASN A 35 9.37 7.05 10.56
CA ASN A 35 8.58 7.63 11.65
C ASN A 35 7.24 8.20 11.17
N THR A 36 7.24 8.86 10.01
CA THR A 36 6.01 9.39 9.41
C THR A 36 5.03 8.26 9.07
N ASN A 37 5.53 7.17 8.48
CA ASN A 37 4.70 6.00 8.17
C ASN A 37 4.13 5.38 9.45
N GLU A 38 4.95 5.18 10.48
CA GLU A 38 4.51 4.60 11.75
C GLU A 38 3.36 5.41 12.36
N ILE A 39 3.56 6.72 12.59
CA ILE A 39 2.52 7.61 13.13
C ILE A 39 1.26 7.60 12.25
N THR A 40 1.43 7.64 10.93
CA THR A 40 0.29 7.63 10.00
C THR A 40 -0.49 6.33 10.10
N THR A 41 0.19 5.19 10.14
CA THR A 41 -0.49 3.89 10.27
C THR A 41 -1.20 3.75 11.62
N GLU A 42 -0.57 4.15 12.73
CA GLU A 42 -1.21 4.15 14.05
C GLU A 42 -2.48 5.00 14.06
N MET A 43 -2.43 6.19 13.48
CA MET A 43 -3.60 7.07 13.36
C MET A 43 -4.73 6.41 12.56
N LEU A 44 -4.42 5.72 11.46
CA LEU A 44 -5.42 5.04 10.64
C LEU A 44 -6.03 3.84 11.37
N TRP A 45 -5.25 3.12 12.16
CA TRP A 45 -5.75 2.05 13.04
C TRP A 45 -6.70 2.62 14.11
N ASP A 46 -6.33 3.72 14.75
CA ASP A 46 -7.17 4.43 15.70
C ASP A 46 -8.47 4.98 15.07
N PHE A 47 -8.44 5.25 13.76
CA PHE A 47 -9.61 5.70 13.01
C PHE A 47 -10.51 4.52 12.60
N GLY A 48 -10.06 3.29 12.81
CA GLY A 48 -10.84 2.07 12.59
C GLY A 48 -10.67 1.44 11.20
N PHE A 49 -9.61 1.74 10.44
CA PHE A 49 -9.36 1.01 9.20
C PHE A 49 -8.86 -0.42 9.47
N ASP A 50 -9.17 -1.34 8.56
CA ASP A 50 -8.75 -2.75 8.64
C ASP A 50 -7.50 -3.02 7.82
N ALA A 51 -7.31 -2.27 6.74
CA ALA A 51 -6.10 -2.32 5.94
C ALA A 51 -5.70 -0.94 5.39
N ILE A 52 -4.46 -0.82 4.94
CA ILE A 52 -3.94 0.36 4.25
C ILE A 52 -3.35 -0.02 2.90
N ILE A 53 -3.44 0.91 1.93
CA ILE A 53 -2.67 0.83 0.69
C ILE A 53 -1.37 1.61 0.84
N VAL A 54 -0.25 0.96 0.50
CA VAL A 54 1.10 1.54 0.53
C VAL A 54 1.73 1.49 -0.85
N ASN A 55 2.59 2.45 -1.17
CA ASN A 55 3.40 2.42 -2.38
C ASN A 55 4.84 1.98 -2.03
N PRO A 56 5.32 0.82 -2.52
CA PRO A 56 6.63 0.27 -2.18
C PRO A 56 7.83 1.12 -2.60
N ILE A 57 7.65 2.24 -3.29
CA ILE A 57 8.75 3.12 -3.74
C ILE A 57 9.69 3.59 -2.63
N MET A 58 9.18 3.66 -1.39
CA MET A 58 9.95 3.91 -0.16
C MET A 58 10.98 2.80 0.20
N GLY A 59 10.98 1.68 -0.53
CA GLY A 59 11.92 0.59 -0.39
C GLY A 59 11.42 -0.60 0.43
N SER A 60 11.96 -1.78 0.12
CA SER A 60 11.58 -3.07 0.73
C SER A 60 11.69 -3.09 2.27
N MET A 61 12.70 -2.44 2.85
CA MET A 61 12.86 -2.42 4.30
C MET A 61 11.78 -1.57 5.00
N SER A 62 11.38 -0.44 4.39
CA SER A 62 10.28 0.38 4.91
C SER A 62 8.96 -0.40 4.84
N LEU A 63 8.71 -1.04 3.70
CA LEU A 63 7.56 -1.94 3.52
C LEU A 63 7.52 -3.04 4.58
N LYS A 64 8.64 -3.73 4.82
CA LYS A 64 8.76 -4.78 5.85
C LYS A 64 8.33 -4.30 7.24
N LYS A 65 8.75 -3.09 7.63
CA LYS A 65 8.42 -2.52 8.95
C LYS A 65 6.92 -2.26 9.09
N ILE A 66 6.31 -1.70 8.04
CA ILE A 66 4.86 -1.45 8.01
C ILE A 66 4.08 -2.77 8.13
N VAL A 67 4.43 -3.77 7.30
CA VAL A 67 3.77 -5.08 7.32
C VAL A 67 3.89 -5.74 8.71
N ALA A 68 5.10 -5.78 9.26
CA ALA A 68 5.31 -6.33 10.59
C ALA A 68 4.51 -5.61 11.69
N SER A 69 4.34 -4.28 11.58
CA SER A 69 3.53 -3.51 12.54
C SER A 69 2.03 -3.78 12.38
N ALA A 70 1.54 -3.78 11.15
CA ALA A 70 0.14 -4.07 10.83
C ALA A 70 -0.27 -5.48 11.30
N HIS A 71 0.55 -6.49 11.02
CA HIS A 71 0.29 -7.87 11.44
C HIS A 71 0.23 -8.03 12.96
N ARG A 72 1.08 -7.34 13.73
CA ARG A 72 1.00 -7.33 15.21
C ARG A 72 -0.32 -6.76 15.74
N LYS A 73 -1.03 -5.97 14.93
CA LYS A 73 -2.31 -5.33 15.25
C LYS A 73 -3.51 -6.00 14.57
N ASN A 74 -3.29 -7.15 13.91
CA ASN A 74 -4.28 -7.86 13.12
C ASN A 74 -4.89 -6.96 12.01
N LYS A 75 -4.01 -6.24 11.29
CA LYS A 75 -4.35 -5.34 10.18
C LYS A 75 -3.67 -5.76 8.89
N GLY A 76 -4.29 -5.42 7.76
CA GLY A 76 -3.80 -5.75 6.43
C GLY A 76 -2.98 -4.63 5.77
N VAL A 77 -2.08 -5.02 4.88
CA VAL A 77 -1.34 -4.12 4.00
C VAL A 77 -1.55 -4.55 2.56
N ILE A 78 -1.85 -3.61 1.68
CA ILE A 78 -1.98 -3.82 0.25
C ILE A 78 -0.92 -2.99 -0.45
N ALA A 79 -0.02 -3.62 -1.19
CA ALA A 79 1.07 -2.94 -1.88
C ALA A 79 0.67 -2.54 -3.31
N LEU A 80 0.94 -1.29 -3.68
CA LEU A 80 0.80 -0.84 -5.05
C LEU A 80 1.81 -1.54 -5.95
N CYS A 81 1.34 -2.27 -6.97
CA CYS A 81 2.19 -2.91 -7.97
C CYS A 81 2.07 -2.21 -9.32
N HIS A 82 0.85 -2.03 -9.83
CA HIS A 82 0.60 -1.31 -11.09
C HIS A 82 -0.75 -0.57 -11.05
N MET A 83 -0.83 0.59 -11.69
CA MET A 83 -2.05 1.41 -11.79
C MET A 83 -2.72 1.28 -13.16
N SER A 84 -4.02 1.56 -13.27
CA SER A 84 -4.75 1.46 -14.55
C SER A 84 -4.54 2.65 -15.49
N ALA A 85 -4.04 3.79 -14.97
CA ALA A 85 -3.87 5.01 -15.74
C ALA A 85 -2.90 4.81 -16.92
N PRO A 86 -3.16 5.39 -18.12
CA PRO A 86 -2.26 5.29 -19.27
C PRO A 86 -0.82 5.73 -18.94
N GLU A 87 -0.67 6.75 -18.10
CA GLU A 87 0.61 7.33 -17.69
C GLU A 87 1.41 6.38 -16.78
N ALA A 88 0.77 5.37 -16.19
CA ALA A 88 1.43 4.37 -15.35
C ALA A 88 2.51 3.62 -16.13
N LYS A 89 2.34 3.45 -17.45
CA LYS A 89 3.32 2.77 -18.30
C LYS A 89 4.70 3.43 -18.23
N LEU A 90 4.78 4.76 -18.19
CA LEU A 90 6.06 5.47 -18.17
C LEU A 90 6.85 5.20 -16.87
N SER A 91 6.15 5.09 -15.74
CA SER A 91 6.77 4.92 -14.43
C SER A 91 6.91 3.45 -14.03
N TYR A 92 5.83 2.68 -14.07
CA TYR A 92 5.79 1.30 -13.61
C TYR A 92 6.52 0.33 -14.55
N ASP A 93 6.58 0.62 -15.86
CA ASP A 93 7.34 -0.19 -16.82
C ASP A 93 8.80 0.26 -16.96
N MET A 94 9.22 1.29 -16.21
CA MET A 94 10.61 1.74 -16.20
C MET A 94 11.53 0.60 -15.75
N ASN A 95 12.57 0.33 -16.54
CA ASN A 95 13.56 -0.68 -16.20
C ASN A 95 14.45 -0.23 -15.04
N VAL A 96 14.47 -1.03 -13.98
CA VAL A 96 15.35 -0.87 -12.81
C VAL A 96 16.28 -2.06 -12.65
N LYS A 97 17.45 -1.84 -12.06
CA LYS A 97 18.41 -2.91 -11.73
C LYS A 97 18.44 -3.12 -10.21
N PRO A 98 17.84 -4.20 -9.66
CA PRO A 98 17.85 -4.47 -8.23
C PRO A 98 19.25 -4.63 -7.62
N SER A 99 20.22 -5.05 -8.41
CA SER A 99 21.64 -5.13 -8.05
C SER A 99 22.55 -4.92 -9.27
N LYS A 100 23.83 -4.62 -9.05
CA LYS A 100 24.81 -4.35 -10.12
C LYS A 100 24.85 -5.43 -11.21
N ASN A 101 24.67 -6.70 -10.83
CA ASN A 101 24.78 -7.86 -11.74
C ASN A 101 23.41 -8.43 -12.16
N SER A 102 22.31 -7.80 -11.74
CA SER A 102 20.96 -8.25 -12.12
C SER A 102 20.58 -7.77 -13.52
N ARG A 103 19.78 -8.58 -14.23
CA ARG A 103 19.10 -8.11 -15.43
C ARG A 103 18.12 -6.99 -15.05
N PRO A 104 17.97 -5.95 -15.90
CA PRO A 104 16.92 -4.96 -15.69
C PRO A 104 15.55 -5.64 -15.67
N ILE A 105 14.69 -5.19 -14.76
CA ILE A 105 13.30 -5.59 -14.66
C ILE A 105 12.42 -4.33 -14.59
N PRO A 106 11.17 -4.37 -15.07
CA PRO A 106 10.21 -3.30 -14.82
C PRO A 106 10.02 -3.01 -13.32
N LEU A 107 9.80 -1.74 -12.97
CA LEU A 107 9.61 -1.30 -11.59
C LEU A 107 8.45 -2.04 -10.90
N TYR A 108 7.35 -2.30 -11.60
CA TYR A 108 6.22 -3.06 -11.05
C TYR A 108 6.62 -4.48 -10.61
N GLN A 109 7.55 -5.13 -11.33
CA GLN A 109 8.03 -6.47 -10.97
C GLN A 109 8.90 -6.43 -9.72
N LEU A 110 9.67 -5.35 -9.54
CA LEU A 110 10.41 -5.12 -8.30
C LEU A 110 9.45 -4.93 -7.11
N PHE A 111 8.38 -4.15 -7.30
CA PHE A 111 7.35 -3.97 -6.27
C PHE A 111 6.64 -5.28 -5.93
N LEU A 112 6.27 -6.08 -6.94
CA LEU A 112 5.69 -7.42 -6.72
C LEU A 112 6.64 -8.31 -5.92
N LYS A 113 7.93 -8.35 -6.30
CA LYS A 113 8.94 -9.12 -5.57
C LYS A 113 9.05 -8.67 -4.11
N TRP A 114 9.06 -7.36 -3.85
CA TRP A 114 9.08 -6.84 -2.49
C TRP A 114 7.81 -7.17 -1.72
N ALA A 115 6.64 -7.13 -2.35
CA ALA A 115 5.38 -7.52 -1.72
C ALA A 115 5.41 -9.00 -1.27
N VAL A 116 5.83 -9.90 -2.17
CA VAL A 116 5.95 -11.35 -1.87
C VAL A 116 6.96 -11.61 -0.75
N VAL A 117 8.18 -11.07 -0.85
CA VAL A 117 9.24 -11.30 0.14
C VAL A 117 8.86 -10.77 1.53
N ASN A 118 8.13 -9.66 1.59
CA ASN A 118 7.70 -9.06 2.85
C ASN A 118 6.34 -9.57 3.34
N LYS A 119 5.72 -10.55 2.65
CA LYS A 119 4.42 -11.15 3.02
C LYS A 119 3.29 -10.12 3.14
N VAL A 120 3.22 -9.20 2.17
CA VAL A 120 2.10 -8.25 2.07
C VAL A 120 0.80 -9.02 1.79
N ASP A 121 -0.33 -8.57 2.35
CA ASP A 121 -1.61 -9.28 2.33
C ASP A 121 -2.37 -9.18 0.99
N GLY A 122 -2.01 -8.19 0.16
CA GLY A 122 -2.55 -8.03 -1.18
C GLY A 122 -1.73 -7.07 -2.04
N ILE A 123 -2.08 -6.99 -3.32
CA ILE A 123 -1.48 -6.04 -4.26
C ILE A 123 -2.54 -5.31 -5.07
N ILE A 124 -2.25 -4.06 -5.43
CA ILE A 124 -3.05 -3.31 -6.40
C ILE A 124 -2.48 -3.55 -7.79
N VAL A 125 -3.33 -4.04 -8.69
CA VAL A 125 -3.08 -4.15 -10.13
C VAL A 125 -4.24 -3.53 -10.90
N GLY A 126 -3.92 -2.70 -11.87
CA GLY A 126 -4.92 -2.09 -12.75
C GLY A 126 -5.63 -3.16 -13.58
N ALA A 127 -6.97 -3.13 -13.60
CA ALA A 127 -7.78 -4.06 -14.38
C ALA A 127 -7.49 -4.03 -15.90
N THR A 128 -6.90 -2.94 -16.39
CA THR A 128 -6.44 -2.76 -17.78
C THR A 128 -5.13 -3.46 -18.10
N PHE A 129 -4.44 -4.01 -17.09
CA PHE A 129 -3.16 -4.72 -17.23
C PHE A 129 -3.24 -6.14 -16.62
N PRO A 130 -4.17 -7.00 -17.09
CA PRO A 130 -4.45 -8.29 -16.45
C PRO A 130 -3.30 -9.30 -16.53
N LYS A 131 -2.29 -9.05 -17.38
CA LYS A 131 -1.15 -9.96 -17.61
C LYS A 131 0.06 -9.67 -16.72
N ILE A 132 -0.06 -8.74 -15.77
CA ILE A 132 1.04 -8.34 -14.87
C ILE A 132 1.27 -9.37 -13.74
N ILE A 133 0.23 -10.14 -13.40
CA ILE A 133 0.29 -11.25 -12.44
C ILE A 133 0.18 -12.57 -13.20
#